data_AF-A0AA86JG48-F1
#
_entry.id   AF-A0AA86JG48-F1
#
_cell.length_a   1.000
_cell.length_b   1.000
_cell.length_c   1.000
_cell.angle_alpha   90.00
_cell.angle_beta   90.00
_cell.angle_gamma   90.00
#
_symmetry.space_group_name_H-M   'P 1'
#
loop_
_entity.id
_entity.type
_entity.pdbx_description
1 polymer ?
#
loop_
_entity_poly.entity_id
_entity_poly.type
_entity_poly.pdbx_seq_one_letter_code
_entity_poly.pdbx_strand_id
1 'polypeptide(L)'
;MKKNLIEKLQAPFSADEINFRPKPVSKDKKDKKDKALTLVYVTNSAIQNRLDEVFGPFGWQVSFRDWKNHNAQICQISVFD
;
A
#
# COMPACT_ATOMS: atom_id res chain seq x y z
N MET A 1 -13.68 6.52 22.70
CA MET A 1 -12.28 6.51 22.22
C MET A 1 -12.06 5.67 20.95
N LYS A 2 -12.45 4.39 20.88
CA LYS A 2 -12.17 3.53 19.70
C LYS A 2 -12.77 3.99 18.36
N LYS A 3 -13.93 4.66 18.37
CA LYS A 3 -14.63 5.11 17.16
C LYS A 3 -13.78 6.07 16.30
N ASN A 4 -13.01 6.94 16.94
CA ASN A 4 -12.14 7.92 16.27
C ASN A 4 -10.90 7.28 15.60
N LEU A 5 -10.40 6.16 16.14
CA LEU A 5 -9.23 5.45 15.57
C LEU A 5 -9.59 4.76 14.25
N ILE A 6 -10.74 4.09 14.20
CA ILE A 6 -11.21 3.42 12.99
C ILE A 6 -11.46 4.44 11.87
N GLU A 7 -12.10 5.56 12.20
CA GLU A 7 -12.34 6.65 11.25
C GLU A 7 -11.03 7.22 10.68
N LYS A 8 -10.01 7.44 11.52
CA LYS A 8 -8.70 7.91 11.06
C LYS A 8 -7.98 6.89 10.17
N LEU A 9 -8.05 5.60 10.48
CA LEU A 9 -7.46 4.56 9.63
C LEU A 9 -8.14 4.42 8.28
N GLN A 10 -9.46 4.56 8.26
CA GLN A 10 -10.27 4.43 7.04
C GLN A 10 -10.33 5.72 6.21
N ALA A 11 -9.77 6.82 6.71
CA ALA A 11 -9.70 8.07 5.96
C ALA A 11 -9.04 7.85 4.59
N PRO A 12 -9.46 8.54 3.52
CA PRO A 12 -8.79 8.44 2.23
C PRO A 12 -7.34 8.96 2.33
N PHE A 13 -6.45 8.46 1.48
CA PHE A 13 -5.15 9.11 1.26
C PHE A 13 -5.34 10.41 0.50
N SER A 14 -4.49 11.39 0.76
CA SER A 14 -4.51 12.65 0.02
C SER A 14 -4.13 12.42 -1.44
N ALA A 15 -4.53 13.33 -2.33
CA ALA A 15 -4.22 13.21 -3.75
C ALA A 15 -2.70 13.13 -4.02
N ASP A 16 -1.89 13.82 -3.21
CA ASP A 16 -0.42 13.85 -3.35
C ASP A 16 0.26 12.54 -2.91
N GLU A 17 -0.43 11.72 -2.13
CA GLU A 17 0.05 10.38 -1.73
C GLU A 17 -0.32 9.30 -2.76
N ILE A 18 -1.23 9.61 -3.69
CA ILE A 18 -1.64 8.70 -4.75
C ILE A 18 -0.64 8.74 -5.90
N ASN A 19 -0.13 7.57 -6.24
CA ASN A 19 0.84 7.36 -7.30
C ASN A 19 0.28 6.47 -8.40
N PHE A 20 0.86 6.61 -9.60
CA PHE A 20 0.39 5.97 -10.81
C PHE A 20 1.55 5.30 -11.53
N ARG A 21 1.41 4.02 -11.87
CA ARG A 21 2.40 3.31 -12.70
C ARG A 21 1.75 2.67 -13.92
N PRO A 22 2.41 2.69 -15.09
CA PRO A 22 1.89 2.04 -16.28
C PRO A 22 1.84 0.53 -16.07
N LYS A 23 0.72 -0.08 -16.46
CA LYS A 23 0.59 -1.53 -16.57
C LYS A 23 0.99 -1.96 -17.99
N PRO A 24 1.85 -2.96 -18.16
CA PRO A 24 2.04 -3.61 -19.44
C PRO A 24 0.70 -4.17 -19.93
N VAL A 25 0.28 -3.78 -21.14
CA VAL A 25 -0.87 -4.38 -21.81
C VAL A 25 -0.40 -5.39 -22.85
N SER A 26 -1.00 -6.57 -22.82
CA SER A 26 -0.85 -7.54 -23.90
C SER A 26 -1.48 -6.96 -25.17
N LYS A 27 -0.78 -7.03 -26.31
CA LYS A 27 -1.35 -6.69 -27.61
C LYS A 27 -2.39 -7.75 -27.97
N ASP A 28 -3.64 -7.52 -27.63
CA ASP A 28 -4.72 -8.36 -28.11
C ASP A 28 -4.93 -8.08 -29.60
N LYS A 29 -4.62 -9.06 -30.46
CA LYS A 29 -4.56 -8.89 -31.93
C LYS A 29 -5.91 -8.51 -32.57
N LYS A 30 -7.02 -8.57 -31.82
CA LYS A 30 -8.37 -8.32 -32.32
C LYS A 30 -8.83 -6.86 -32.21
N ASP A 31 -8.30 -6.10 -31.25
CA ASP A 31 -8.66 -4.69 -31.07
C ASP A 31 -7.43 -3.81 -31.32
N LYS A 32 -7.39 -3.13 -32.48
CA LYS A 32 -6.32 -2.18 -32.87
C LYS A 32 -6.33 -0.88 -32.05
N LYS A 33 -6.56 -0.96 -30.73
CA LYS A 33 -6.49 0.19 -29.82
C LYS A 33 -5.45 -0.12 -28.75
N ASP A 34 -4.30 0.53 -28.86
CA ASP A 34 -3.30 0.54 -27.78
C ASP A 34 -3.93 1.18 -26.55
N LYS A 35 -4.36 0.37 -25.58
CA LYS A 35 -4.92 0.85 -24.32
C LYS A 35 -3.80 0.99 -23.31
N ALA A 36 -3.39 2.20 -22.96
CA ALA A 36 -2.56 2.40 -21.79
C ALA A 36 -3.44 2.20 -20.53
N LEU A 37 -3.13 1.20 -19.71
CA LEU A 37 -3.78 1.00 -18.42
C LEU A 37 -2.82 1.45 -17.31
N THR A 38 -3.33 2.17 -16.33
CA THR A 38 -2.54 2.66 -15.19
C THR A 38 -2.98 1.97 -13.91
N LEU A 39 -2.02 1.57 -13.08
CA LEU A 39 -2.28 1.06 -11.74
C LEU A 39 -2.10 2.19 -10.73
N VAL A 40 -3.09 2.35 -9.86
CA VAL A 40 -3.06 3.31 -8.75
C VAL A 40 -2.50 2.62 -7.52
N TYR A 41 -1.61 3.29 -6.80
CA TYR A 41 -1.02 2.78 -5.57
C TYR A 41 -0.65 3.93 -4.62
N VAL A 42 -0.39 3.59 -3.36
CA VAL A 42 0.26 4.47 -2.38
C VAL A 42 1.61 3.91 -2.02
N THR A 43 2.53 4.77 -1.59
CA THR A 43 3.85 4.31 -1.14
C THR A 43 3.77 3.67 0.24
N ASN A 44 4.74 2.81 0.56
CA ASN A 44 4.84 2.25 1.92
C ASN A 44 4.95 3.36 2.97
N SER A 45 5.72 4.43 2.70
CA SER A 45 5.87 5.55 3.61
C SER A 45 4.56 6.27 3.93
N ALA A 46 3.65 6.43 2.96
CA ALA A 46 2.32 7.00 3.21
C ALA A 46 1.51 6.15 4.21
N ILE A 47 1.57 4.82 4.07
CA ILE A 47 0.93 3.89 5.01
C ILE A 47 1.56 4.00 6.40
N GLN A 48 2.89 4.05 6.48
CA GLN A 48 3.63 4.12 7.76
C GLN A 48 3.36 5.43 8.50
N ASN A 49 3.37 6.57 7.79
CA ASN A 49 3.04 7.88 8.37
C ASN A 49 1.63 7.89 8.95
N ARG A 50 0.66 7.26 8.28
CA ARG A 50 -0.70 7.12 8.83
C ARG A 50 -0.72 6.29 10.11
N LEU A 51 0.04 5.21 10.17
CA LEU A 51 0.13 4.39 11.38
C LEU A 51 0.80 5.17 12.52
N ASP A 52 1.82 5.98 12.23
CA ASP A 52 2.42 6.90 13.20
C ASP A 52 1.42 7.93 13.73
N GLU A 53 0.58 8.51 12.87
CA GLU A 53 -0.45 9.48 13.27
C GLU A 53 -1.57 8.86 14.12
N VAL A 54 -1.94 7.61 13.82
CA VAL A 54 -3.06 6.92 14.49
C VAL A 54 -2.63 6.27 15.80
N PHE A 55 -1.50 5.56 15.79
CA PHE A 55 -1.06 4.72 16.90
C PHE A 55 0.21 5.24 17.59
N GLY A 56 0.87 6.24 17.02
CA GLY A 56 2.19 6.70 17.44
C GLY A 56 3.31 5.85 16.83
N PRO A 57 4.55 6.38 16.77
CA PRO A 57 5.70 5.70 16.17
C PRO A 57 6.12 4.41 16.89
N PHE A 58 5.61 4.18 18.10
CA PHE A 58 5.83 2.96 18.88
C PHE A 58 4.55 2.14 19.05
N GLY A 59 3.48 2.43 18.32
CA GLY A 59 2.19 1.73 18.40
C GLY A 59 1.97 0.64 17.34
N TRP A 60 2.93 0.50 16.42
CA TRP A 60 2.87 -0.47 15.33
C TRP A 60 4.28 -0.97 14.99
N GLN A 61 4.35 -2.04 14.20
CA GLN A 61 5.61 -2.64 13.79
C GLN A 61 5.52 -3.27 12.39
N VAL A 62 6.71 -3.53 11.82
CA VAL A 62 6.89 -4.38 10.65
C VAL A 62 7.76 -5.56 11.02
N SER A 63 7.32 -6.76 10.66
CA SER A 63 8.15 -7.96 10.72
C SER A 63 8.46 -8.46 9.32
N PHE A 64 9.68 -8.97 9.16
CA PHE A 64 10.16 -9.55 7.92
C PHE A 64 10.50 -11.01 8.16
N ARG A 65 10.09 -11.87 7.23
CA ARG A 65 10.54 -13.26 7.20
C ARG A 65 10.98 -13.63 5.80
N ASP A 66 12.04 -14.43 5.74
CA ASP A 66 12.54 -14.95 4.48
C ASP A 66 11.51 -15.86 3.82
N TRP A 67 11.52 -15.85 2.48
CA TRP A 67 10.58 -16.59 1.66
C TRP A 67 11.25 -17.07 0.37
N LYS A 68 10.73 -18.16 -0.23
CA LYS A 68 11.24 -18.75 -1.49
C LYS A 68 12.77 -18.91 -1.51
N ASN A 69 13.34 -19.63 -0.54
CA ASN A 69 14.79 -19.88 -0.44
C ASN A 69 15.62 -18.57 -0.49
N HIS A 70 15.24 -17.58 0.32
CA HIS A 70 15.90 -16.27 0.40
C HIS A 70 15.84 -15.42 -0.89
N ASN A 71 15.05 -15.80 -1.91
CA ASN A 71 14.82 -14.99 -3.10
C ASN A 71 13.64 -14.00 -2.96
N ALA A 72 12.94 -14.03 -1.83
CA ALA A 72 11.86 -13.11 -1.52
C ALA A 72 11.75 -12.90 -0.01
N GLN A 73 11.02 -11.86 0.39
CA GLN A 73 10.67 -11.62 1.78
C GLN A 73 9.18 -11.37 1.88
N ILE A 74 8.59 -11.89 2.96
CA ILE A 74 7.24 -11.51 3.37
C ILE A 74 7.39 -10.40 4.39
N CYS A 75 6.71 -9.28 4.12
CA CYS A 75 6.57 -8.17 5.03
C CYS A 75 5.18 -8.24 5.66
N GLN A 76 5.11 -8.19 6.98
CA GLN A 76 3.85 -8.11 7.72
C GLN A 76 3.85 -6.83 8.55
N ILE A 77 2.71 -6.12 8.52
CA ILE A 77 2.46 -4.93 9.34
C ILE A 77 1.46 -5.33 10.42
N SER A 78 1.71 -4.95 11.67
CA SER A 78 0.78 -5.15 12.79
C SER A 78 0.78 -3.95 13.74
N VAL A 79 -0.31 -3.82 14.47
CA VAL A 79 -0.49 -2.84 15.57
C VAL A 79 -0.38 -3.59 16.89
N PHE A 80 0.09 -2.94 17.94
CA PHE A 80 0.12 -3.53 19.27
C PHE A 80 -1.29 -3.55 19.89
N ASP A 81 -1.52 -4.53 20.78
CA ASP A 81 -2.76 -4.66 21.55
C ASP A 81 -2.89 -3.61 22.66
#